data_AF-A0A351YF19-F1
#
_entry.id   AF-A0A351YF19-F1
#
_cell.length_a   1.000
_cell.length_b   1.000
_cell.length_c   1.000
_cell.angle_alpha   90.00
_cell.angle_beta   90.00
_cell.angle_gamma   90.00
#
_symmetry.space_group_name_H-M   'P 1'
#
loop_
_entity.id
_entity.type
_entity.pdbx_description
1 polymer ?
#
loop_
_entity_poly.entity_id
_entity_poly.type
_entity_poly.pdbx_seq_one_letter_code
_entity_poly.pdbx_strand_id
1 'polypeptide(L)' 'MLETVLVSVLIVAICIALLAVQILLKKDGKFPDTHIGDNLAMRKKGIKCVQAQDREARMYKTGVHEFVTNEDKK' A
#
# COMPACT_ATOMS: atom_id res chain seq x y z
N MET A 1 -16.48 39.98 8.86
CA MET A 1 -16.59 39.15 7.63
C MET A 1 -15.22 38.90 7.01
N LEU A 2 -14.44 39.94 6.70
CA LEU A 2 -13.11 39.74 6.09
C LEU A 2 -12.09 39.14 7.07
N GLU A 3 -12.08 39.59 8.33
CA GLU A 3 -11.18 39.06 9.38
C GLU A 3 -11.40 37.56 9.63
N THR A 4 -12.66 37.13 9.70
CA THR A 4 -13.03 35.72 9.87
C THR A 4 -12.59 34.86 8.69
N VAL A 5 -12.65 35.39 7.47
CA VAL A 5 -12.16 34.70 6.27
C VAL A 5 -10.63 34.62 6.27
N LEU A 6 -9.95 35.69 6.71
CA LEU A 6 -8.49 35.70 6.78
C LEU A 6 -7.97 34.65 7.79
N VAL A 7 -8.59 34.59 8.97
CA VAL A 7 -8.24 33.63 10.02
C VAL A 7 -8.53 32.19 9.57
N SER A 8 -9.66 31.93 8.91
CA SER A 8 -10.00 30.57 8.45
C SER A 8 -9.04 30.07 7.37
N VAL A 9 -8.68 30.92 6.39
CA VAL A 9 -7.71 30.58 5.34
C VAL A 9 -6.34 30.29 5.94
N LEU A 10 -5.91 31.09 6.93
CA LEU A 10 -4.63 30.90 7.60
C LEU A 10 -4.57 29.55 8.35
N ILE A 11 -5.65 29.16 9.03
CA ILE A 11 -5.75 27.86 9.69
C ILE A 11 -5.65 26.71 8.68
N VAL A 12 -6.41 26.78 7.58
CA VAL A 12 -6.39 25.74 6.54
C VAL A 12 -5.00 25.61 5.91
N ALA A 13 -4.33 26.73 5.65
CA ALA A 13 -2.97 26.74 5.11
C ALA A 13 -1.99 26.03 6.05
N ILE A 14 -2.08 26.26 7.37
CA ILE A 14 -1.25 25.56 8.37
C ILE A 14 -1.55 24.05 8.37
N CYS A 15 -2.82 23.65 8.30
CA CYS A 15 -3.20 22.24 8.25
C CYS A 15 -2.61 21.53 7.02
N ILE A 16 -2.70 22.15 5.83
CA ILE A 16 -2.13 21.59 4.60
C ILE A 16 -0.60 21.50 4.72
N ALA A 17 0.05 22.54 5.25
CA ALA A 17 1.48 22.54 5.46
C ALA A 17 1.91 21.39 6.37
N LEU A 18 1.23 21.17 7.50
CA LEU A 18 1.51 20.09 8.45
C LEU A 18 1.32 18.70 7.83
N LEU A 19 0.28 18.50 7.01
CA LEU A 19 0.06 17.24 6.28
C LEU A 19 1.17 16.98 5.24
N ALA A 20 1.68 18.05 4.61
CA ALA A 20 2.74 17.95 3.61
C ALA A 20 4.14 17.75 4.20
N VAL A 21 4.35 17.99 5.50
CA VAL A 21 5.66 17.83 6.18
C VAL A 21 6.30 16.47 5.90
N GLN A 22 5.55 15.38 5.97
CA GLN A 22 6.09 14.03 5.75
C GLN A 22 6.50 13.76 4.30
N ILE A 23 5.90 14.47 3.34
CA ILE A 23 6.18 14.34 1.90
C ILE A 23 7.33 15.27 1.51
N LEU A 24 7.40 16.48 2.08
CA LEU A 24 8.39 17.49 1.73
C LEU A 24 9.70 17.36 2.51
N LEU A 25 9.68 16.93 3.78
CA LEU A 25 10.89 16.81 4.60
C LEU A 25 11.61 15.46 4.44
N LYS A 26 10.92 14.41 4.01
CA LYS A 26 11.59 13.13 3.72
C LYS A 26 12.21 13.18 2.34
N LYS A 27 13.50 12.85 2.27
CA LYS A 27 14.30 12.83 1.03
C LYS A 27 13.71 11.90 -0.05
N ASP A 28 12.97 10.88 0.37
CA ASP A 28 12.17 9.97 -0.46
C ASP A 28 10.69 10.03 -0.04
N GLY A 29 10.13 11.25 0.09
CA GLY A 29 8.76 11.50 0.48
C GLY A 29 7.76 10.97 -0.54
N LYS A 30 7.50 9.66 -0.49
CA LYS A 30 6.46 8.98 -1.25
C LYS A 30 5.27 8.74 -0.34
N PHE A 31 4.08 8.73 -0.95
CA PHE A 31 2.92 8.19 -0.28
C PHE A 31 3.22 6.72 0.09
N PRO A 32 2.91 6.26 1.31
CA PRO A 32 3.19 4.88 1.69
C PRO A 32 2.52 3.93 0.68
N ASP A 33 3.32 3.04 0.10
CA ASP A 33 2.83 2.06 -0.87
C ASP A 33 1.83 1.12 -0.19
N THR A 34 0.55 1.30 -0.48
CA THR A 34 -0.54 0.45 0.03
C THR A 34 -0.64 -0.89 -0.70
N HIS A 35 0.28 -1.16 -1.63
CA HIS A 35 0.30 -2.39 -2.37
C HIS A 35 0.81 -3.55 -1.50
N ILE A 36 -0.07 -4.49 -1.19
CA ILE A 36 0.23 -5.65 -0.32
C ILE A 36 1.40 -6.48 -0.88
N GLY A 37 1.53 -6.55 -2.21
CA GLY A 37 2.57 -7.33 -2.89
C GLY A 37 3.99 -6.80 -2.67
N ASP A 38 4.17 -5.49 -2.56
CA ASP A 38 5.49 -4.85 -2.44
C ASP A 38 5.93 -4.68 -0.98
N ASN A 39 5.00 -4.87 -0.05
CA ASN A 39 5.28 -4.75 1.37
C ASN A 39 5.99 -6.01 1.91
N LEU A 40 7.30 -5.88 2.13
CA LEU A 40 8.15 -6.93 2.72
C LEU A 40 7.62 -7.45 4.06
N ALA A 41 7.01 -6.60 4.89
CA ALA A 41 6.47 -7.02 6.18
C ALA A 41 5.22 -7.91 6.01
N MET A 42 4.40 -7.65 5.00
CA MET A 42 3.22 -8.46 4.68
C MET A 42 3.62 -9.79 4.04
N ARG A 43 4.63 -9.77 3.17
CA ARG A 43 5.22 -10.99 2.59
C ARG A 43 5.80 -11.92 3.65
N LYS A 44 6.51 -11.38 4.66
CA LYS A 44 7.04 -12.17 5.80
C LYS A 44 5.93 -12.82 6.62
N LYS A 45 4.74 -12.23 6.67
CA LYS A 45 3.55 -12.78 7.32
C LYS A 45 2.78 -13.78 6.43
N GLY A 46 3.24 -14.03 5.19
CA GLY A 46 2.55 -14.89 4.24
C GLY A 46 1.25 -14.31 3.67
N ILE A 47 1.00 -13.01 3.89
CA ILE A 47 -0.22 -12.34 3.41
C ILE A 47 0.00 -11.94 1.95
N LYS A 48 -0.85 -12.47 1.06
CA LYS A 48 -0.86 -12.17 -0.37
C LYS A 48 -2.13 -11.41 -0.75
N CYS A 49 -2.16 -10.81 -1.94
CA CYS A 49 -3.40 -10.21 -2.43
C CYS A 49 -4.48 -11.29 -2.60
N VAL A 50 -5.75 -10.88 -2.43
CA VAL A 50 -6.89 -11.82 -2.51
C VAL A 50 -6.93 -12.60 -3.83
N GLN A 51 -6.51 -11.97 -4.93
CA GLN A 51 -6.46 -12.62 -6.25
C GLN A 51 -5.40 -13.73 -6.33
N ALA A 52 -4.22 -13.49 -5.76
CA ALA A 52 -3.17 -14.51 -5.68
C ALA A 52 -3.60 -15.66 -4.76
N GLN A 53 -4.21 -15.35 -3.61
CA GLN A 53 -4.74 -16.37 -2.70
C GLN A 53 -5.85 -17.19 -3.36
N ASP A 54 -6.78 -16.56 -4.10
CA ASP A 54 -7.85 -17.25 -4.82
C ASP A 54 -7.30 -18.14 -5.95
N ARG A 55 -6.30 -17.66 -6.71
CA ARG A 55 -5.61 -18.46 -7.74
C ARG A 55 -4.93 -19.68 -7.13
N GLU A 56 -4.20 -19.51 -6.03
CA GLU A 56 -3.55 -20.61 -5.31
C GLU A 56 -4.58 -21.62 -4.78
N ALA A 57 -5.69 -21.15 -4.20
CA ALA A 57 -6.76 -22.01 -3.73
C ALA A 57 -7.43 -22.80 -4.88
N ARG A 58 -7.60 -22.20 -6.06
CA ARG A 58 -8.11 -22.89 -7.26
C ARG A 58 -7.14 -23.97 -7.74
N MET A 59 -5.85 -23.65 -7.82
CA MET A 59 -4.83 -24.61 -8.25
C MET A 59 -4.68 -25.78 -7.28
N TYR A 60 -4.84 -25.53 -5.98
CA TYR A 60 -4.88 -26.56 -4.96
C TYR A 60 -6.09 -27.48 -5.14
N LYS A 61 -7.28 -26.92 -5.37
CA LYS A 61 -8.52 -27.70 -5.59
C LYS A 61 -8.47 -28.56 -6.85
N THR A 62 -7.84 -28.10 -7.91
CA THR A 62 -7.77 -28.83 -9.19
C THR A 62 -6.62 -29.83 -9.28
N GLY A 63 -5.82 -30.00 -8.22
CA GLY A 63 -4.64 -30.88 -8.22
C GLY A 63 -3.48 -30.37 -9.11
N VAL A 64 -3.63 -29.19 -9.71
CA VAL A 64 -2.62 -28.57 -10.61
C VAL A 64 -1.45 -28.00 -9.81
N HIS A 65 -1.62 -27.75 -8.51
CA HIS A 65 -0.58 -27.24 -7.63
C HIS A 65 0.71 -28.09 -7.69
N GLU A 66 0.61 -29.42 -7.73
CA GLU A 66 1.78 -30.31 -7.75
C GLU A 66 2.60 -30.18 -9.05
N PHE A 67 1.93 -29.99 -10.19
CA PHE A 67 2.59 -29.74 -11.47
C PHE A 67 3.31 -28.38 -11.49
N VAL A 68 2.66 -27.30 -11.04
CA VAL A 68 3.25 -25.95 -10.99
C VAL A 68 4.47 -25.91 -10.07
N THR A 69 4.40 -26.54 -8.90
CA THR A 69 5.55 -26.59 -7.97
C THR A 69 6.75 -27.37 -8.49
N ASN A 70 6.54 -28.28 -9.44
CA ASN A 70 7.59 -29.10 -10.05
C ASN A 70 8.22 -28.38 -11.25
N GLU A 71 7.42 -27.64 -12.03
CA GLU A 71 7.93 -26.76 -13.10
C GLU A 71 8.83 -25.64 -12.57
N ASP A 72 8.48 -25.02 -11.44
CA ASP A 72 9.30 -23.96 -10.82
C ASP A 72 10.66 -24.46 -10.28
N LYS A 73 10.86 -25.78 -10.16
CA LYS A 73 12.12 -26.40 -9.70
C LYS A 73 13.08 -26.80 -10.83
N LYS A 74 12.66 -26.74 -12.08
CA LYS A 74 13.46 -27.12 -13.25
C LYS A 74 14.23 -25.91 -13.81
#